data_AF-A0A7J9X8Q9-F1
#
_entry.id   AF-A0A7J9X8Q9-F1
#
_cell.length_a   1.000
_cell.length_b   1.000
_cell.length_c   1.000
_cell.angle_alpha   90.00
_cell.angle_beta   90.00
_cell.angle_gamma   90.00
#
_symmetry.space_group_name_H-M   'P 1'
#
loop_
_entity.id
_entity.type
_entity.pdbx_description
1 polymer ?
#
loop_
_entity_poly.entity_id
_entity_poly.type
_entity_poly.pdbx_seq_one_letter_code
_entity_poly.pdbx_strand_id
1 'polypeptide(L)'
;MAKFFPRQRAWPPAAGEVFIRADSRALLDVAVGDTVTVESPDGEPVRLRVTDTVYDPSLAPAGQQQTAQAYLSSASLAALGEPDVLDQLKIQVADPGQTSPSRDRDAIVAVASDVGEWLQREYGLAIREIQVPEPYAHPHQGQADALLSALLIGAAAALLLSTILVATMLNNVFTQQIPQIGIMKAIGAGSGRIGGLYLAMTLVVAAAATLLALPLAVLIGRAFAPGVFGFLGIEAASVAAAWWTYLIVLADGLVLPVAMALVPLVRTSRTTVRAAIDHHGGTSKPSAAAGVLTRLSRIRRLDRGLLMALRNTVRRPARFLLSVSLLAGAGMMFVAGMSARDGTAAVAEEASQALRWDVVVQLGTATSTEALAPLIERVPGVDRVEGWTMASAGVSGPGRLPLSRTYPDQGHGGVFVTAIPADTTMQAPPRYAMAAG
;
A
#
# COMPACT_ATOMS: atom_id res chain seq x y z
N MET A 1 24.26 -5.66 -3.33
CA MET A 1 23.96 -7.02 -3.79
C MET A 1 22.72 -7.50 -3.06
N ALA A 2 21.75 -8.11 -3.75
CA ALA A 2 20.67 -8.82 -3.08
C ALA A 2 21.29 -9.91 -2.20
N LYS A 3 20.87 -9.97 -0.93
CA LYS A 3 21.30 -11.06 -0.03
C LYS A 3 20.34 -12.21 -0.24
N PHE A 4 20.86 -13.31 -0.77
CA PHE A 4 20.14 -14.56 -0.83
C PHE A 4 20.16 -15.20 0.55
N PHE A 5 19.00 -15.67 1.00
CA PHE A 5 18.89 -16.39 2.28
C PHE A 5 18.62 -17.86 1.96
N PRO A 6 19.67 -18.69 1.75
CA PRO A 6 19.49 -20.13 1.65
C PRO A 6 19.02 -20.66 3.00
N ARG A 7 18.07 -21.61 3.00
CA ARG A 7 17.49 -22.10 4.26
C ARG A 7 18.36 -23.14 4.96
N GLN A 8 19.05 -24.01 4.23
CA GLN A 8 19.73 -25.17 4.82
C GLN A 8 21.14 -25.45 4.31
N ARG A 9 21.48 -25.11 3.06
CA ARG A 9 22.76 -25.47 2.42
C ARG A 9 23.65 -24.27 2.07
N ALA A 10 24.92 -24.59 1.79
CA ALA A 10 25.90 -23.62 1.28
C ALA A 10 25.47 -23.11 -0.10
N TRP A 11 25.67 -21.81 -0.32
CA TRP A 11 25.48 -21.15 -1.61
C TRP A 11 26.84 -20.99 -2.30
N PRO A 12 26.96 -21.19 -3.63
CA PRO A 12 25.90 -21.55 -4.59
C PRO A 12 25.62 -23.07 -4.66
N PRO A 13 24.56 -23.53 -5.36
CA PRO A 13 24.26 -24.95 -5.56
C PRO A 13 25.41 -25.73 -6.23
N ALA A 14 25.55 -27.01 -5.92
CA ALA A 14 26.54 -27.88 -6.57
C ALA A 14 26.16 -28.20 -8.04
N ALA A 15 27.10 -28.76 -8.81
CA ALA A 15 26.83 -29.17 -10.19
C ALA A 15 25.68 -30.19 -10.27
N GLY A 16 24.71 -29.95 -11.15
CA GLY A 16 23.50 -30.77 -11.28
C GLY A 16 22.43 -30.52 -10.20
N GLU A 17 22.67 -29.58 -9.28
CA GLU A 17 21.70 -29.11 -8.30
C GLU A 17 21.11 -27.75 -8.70
N VAL A 18 19.90 -27.48 -8.22
CA VAL A 18 19.19 -26.21 -8.40
C VAL A 18 18.51 -25.80 -7.10
N PHE A 19 18.56 -24.50 -6.76
CA PHE A 19 17.75 -23.93 -5.70
C PHE A 19 16.55 -23.21 -6.31
N ILE A 20 15.35 -23.51 -5.84
CA ILE A 20 14.12 -22.89 -6.34
C ILE A 20 13.62 -21.87 -5.30
N ARG A 21 13.07 -20.74 -5.74
CA ARG A 21 12.45 -19.81 -4.77
C ARG A 21 11.32 -20.48 -4.01
N ALA A 22 11.15 -20.13 -2.74
CA ALA A 22 10.12 -20.73 -1.89
C ALA A 22 8.69 -20.59 -2.47
N ASP A 23 8.37 -19.44 -3.06
CA ASP A 23 7.08 -19.13 -3.69
C ASP A 23 6.92 -19.74 -5.09
N SER A 24 8.02 -20.04 -5.79
CA SER A 24 8.00 -20.73 -7.09
C SER A 24 7.62 -22.20 -6.98
N ARG A 25 7.78 -22.82 -5.82
CA ARG A 25 7.44 -24.24 -5.59
C ARG A 25 5.96 -24.53 -5.78
N ALA A 26 5.09 -23.64 -5.31
CA ALA A 26 3.64 -23.80 -5.44
C ALA A 26 3.19 -23.66 -6.91
N LEU A 27 3.89 -22.84 -7.69
CA LEU A 27 3.59 -22.66 -9.12
C LEU A 27 4.04 -23.87 -9.96
N LEU A 28 5.21 -24.44 -9.63
CA LEU A 28 5.77 -25.60 -10.34
C LEU A 28 5.24 -26.95 -9.85
N ASP A 29 4.57 -26.98 -8.70
CA ASP A 29 4.21 -28.21 -7.97
C ASP A 29 5.43 -29.10 -7.66
N VAL A 30 6.50 -28.49 -7.15
CA VAL A 30 7.80 -29.14 -6.91
C VAL A 30 8.24 -29.01 -5.45
N ALA A 31 8.76 -30.10 -4.89
CA ALA A 31 9.34 -30.16 -3.56
C ALA A 31 10.87 -30.25 -3.57
N VAL A 32 11.47 -29.92 -2.41
CA VAL A 32 12.90 -30.19 -2.20
C VAL A 32 13.11 -31.69 -2.16
N GLY A 33 14.05 -32.18 -2.97
CA GLY A 33 14.30 -33.61 -3.20
C GLY A 33 13.89 -34.06 -4.60
N ASP A 34 12.95 -33.35 -5.23
CA ASP A 34 12.46 -33.67 -6.57
C ASP A 34 13.50 -33.31 -7.64
N THR A 35 13.19 -33.71 -8.88
CA THR A 35 14.00 -33.42 -10.06
C THR A 35 13.17 -32.61 -11.02
N VAL A 36 13.73 -31.49 -11.50
CA VAL A 36 13.12 -30.66 -12.54
C VAL A 36 13.89 -30.86 -13.84
N THR A 37 13.17 -30.84 -14.95
CA THR A 37 13.77 -30.86 -16.28
C THR A 37 13.83 -29.42 -16.78
N VAL A 38 15.02 -28.97 -17.15
CA VAL A 38 15.26 -27.64 -17.72
C VAL A 38 15.78 -27.83 -19.13
N GLU A 39 15.18 -27.11 -20.07
CA GLU A 39 15.59 -27.08 -21.47
C GLU A 39 16.21 -25.72 -21.75
N SER A 40 17.45 -25.71 -22.25
CA SER A 40 18.10 -24.50 -22.73
C SER A 40 17.61 -24.19 -24.15
N PRO A 41 17.60 -22.92 -24.62
CA PRO A 41 17.11 -22.60 -25.96
C PRO A 41 17.72 -23.42 -27.11
N ASP A 42 18.98 -23.85 -26.97
CA ASP A 42 19.71 -24.64 -27.97
C ASP A 42 20.11 -26.05 -27.46
N GLY A 43 19.66 -26.45 -26.27
CA GLY A 43 20.19 -27.59 -25.53
C GLY A 43 19.21 -28.75 -25.33
N GLU A 44 19.76 -29.94 -25.13
CA GLU A 44 18.98 -31.11 -24.72
C GLU A 44 18.36 -30.89 -23.31
N PRO A 45 17.17 -31.46 -23.03
CA PRO A 45 16.58 -31.38 -21.71
C PRO A 45 17.48 -32.01 -20.65
N VAL A 46 17.83 -31.23 -19.61
CA VAL A 46 18.67 -31.68 -18.51
C VAL A 46 17.89 -31.74 -17.21
N ARG A 47 18.13 -32.82 -16.47
CA ARG A 47 17.51 -33.06 -15.17
C ARG A 47 18.38 -32.50 -14.05
N LEU A 48 17.82 -31.55 -13.30
CA LEU A 48 18.45 -30.91 -12.14
C LEU A 48 17.72 -31.31 -10.87
N ARG A 49 18.47 -31.62 -9.81
CA ARG A 49 17.88 -31.96 -8.51
C ARG A 49 17.62 -30.70 -7.70
N VAL A 50 16.40 -30.56 -7.19
CA VAL A 50 16.03 -29.48 -6.27
C VAL A 50 16.56 -29.80 -4.88
N THR A 51 17.57 -29.08 -4.41
CA THR A 51 18.24 -29.41 -3.14
C THR A 51 17.99 -28.43 -2.01
N ASP A 52 17.55 -27.21 -2.31
CA ASP A 52 17.13 -26.24 -1.30
C ASP A 52 16.19 -25.18 -1.90
N THR A 53 15.69 -24.31 -1.02
CA THR A 53 14.95 -23.10 -1.37
C THR A 53 15.73 -21.84 -1.02
N VAL A 54 15.48 -20.79 -1.79
CA VAL A 54 16.06 -19.46 -1.54
C VAL A 54 14.95 -18.42 -1.42
N TYR A 55 15.15 -17.47 -0.50
CA TYR A 55 14.38 -16.24 -0.48
C TYR A 55 15.18 -15.12 -1.16
N ASP A 56 14.62 -14.56 -2.24
CA ASP A 56 15.13 -13.38 -2.94
C ASP A 56 14.12 -12.23 -2.80
N PRO A 57 14.41 -11.23 -1.94
CA PRO A 57 13.51 -10.09 -1.71
C PRO A 57 13.53 -9.07 -2.85
N SER A 58 14.32 -9.26 -3.90
CA SER A 58 14.44 -8.30 -5.01
C SER A 58 13.47 -8.57 -6.17
N LEU A 59 12.68 -9.63 -6.06
CA LEU A 59 11.86 -10.16 -7.14
C LEU A 59 10.39 -10.22 -6.70
N ALA A 60 9.49 -9.93 -7.64
CA ALA A 60 8.06 -10.02 -7.41
C ALA A 60 7.60 -11.48 -7.11
N PRO A 61 6.41 -11.68 -6.52
CA PRO A 61 5.88 -13.01 -6.21
C PRO A 61 5.67 -13.85 -7.48
N ALA A 62 6.15 -15.09 -7.46
CA ALA A 62 6.07 -16.01 -8.62
C ALA A 62 4.63 -16.20 -9.11
N GLY A 63 3.66 -16.34 -8.19
CA GLY A 63 2.25 -16.50 -8.53
C GLY A 63 1.59 -15.26 -9.16
N GLN A 64 2.12 -14.06 -8.92
CA GLN A 64 1.62 -12.85 -9.59
C GLN A 64 2.18 -12.70 -10.99
N GLN A 65 3.47 -13.03 -11.16
CA GLN A 65 4.13 -12.98 -12.47
C GLN A 65 3.88 -14.22 -13.33
N GLN A 66 3.22 -15.25 -12.77
CA GLN A 66 3.08 -16.57 -13.40
C GLN A 66 4.42 -17.10 -13.92
N THR A 67 5.51 -16.80 -13.20
CA THR A 67 6.88 -17.09 -13.58
C THR A 67 7.62 -17.66 -12.39
N ALA A 68 8.13 -18.87 -12.52
CA ALA A 68 8.96 -19.52 -11.52
C ALA A 68 10.43 -19.14 -11.70
N GLN A 69 11.16 -19.01 -10.59
CA GLN A 69 12.57 -18.64 -10.62
C GLN A 69 13.40 -19.63 -9.82
N ALA A 70 14.56 -19.94 -10.37
CA ALA A 70 15.50 -20.90 -9.84
C ALA A 70 16.94 -20.43 -10.09
N TYR A 71 17.87 -20.92 -9.29
CA TYR A 71 19.28 -20.54 -9.32
C TYR A 71 20.14 -21.79 -9.39
N LEU A 72 21.14 -21.75 -10.28
CA LEU A 72 22.15 -22.78 -10.49
C LEU A 72 23.53 -22.12 -10.50
N SER A 73 24.59 -22.90 -10.28
CA SER A 73 25.97 -22.42 -10.40
C SER A 73 26.49 -22.59 -11.83
N SER A 74 27.53 -21.84 -12.20
CA SER A 74 28.22 -22.02 -13.49
C SER A 74 28.74 -23.45 -13.68
N ALA A 75 29.05 -24.15 -12.60
CA ALA A 75 29.42 -25.57 -12.65
C ALA A 75 28.31 -26.47 -13.23
N SER A 76 27.05 -26.06 -13.13
CA SER A 76 25.92 -26.75 -13.76
C SER A 76 25.75 -26.39 -15.24
N LEU A 77 26.25 -25.24 -15.73
CA LEU A 77 26.15 -24.84 -17.14
C LEU A 77 26.87 -25.82 -18.07
N ALA A 78 28.05 -26.30 -17.67
CA ALA A 78 28.78 -27.32 -18.43
C ALA A 78 27.96 -28.61 -18.60
N ALA A 79 27.14 -28.98 -17.62
CA ALA A 79 26.25 -30.14 -17.71
C ALA A 79 25.01 -29.88 -18.59
N LEU A 80 24.66 -28.61 -18.81
CA LEU A 80 23.61 -28.16 -19.73
C LEU A 80 24.10 -28.06 -21.19
N GLY A 81 25.40 -28.29 -21.44
CA GLY A 81 25.99 -28.02 -22.75
C GLY A 81 26.14 -26.52 -23.05
N GLU A 82 25.91 -25.67 -22.04
CA GLU A 82 25.98 -24.22 -22.15
C GLU A 82 27.40 -23.71 -21.87
N PRO A 83 27.90 -22.74 -22.64
CA PRO A 83 29.18 -22.11 -22.36
C PRO A 83 29.11 -21.36 -21.02
N ASP A 84 30.22 -21.37 -20.26
CA ASP A 84 30.35 -20.59 -19.01
C ASP A 84 30.59 -19.10 -19.31
N VAL A 85 29.62 -18.50 -19.99
CA VAL A 85 29.64 -17.09 -20.40
C VAL A 85 28.48 -16.40 -19.71
N LEU A 86 28.81 -15.44 -18.85
CA LEU A 86 27.83 -14.58 -18.20
C LEU A 86 27.57 -13.37 -19.09
N ASP A 87 26.30 -13.06 -19.31
CA ASP A 87 25.84 -11.94 -20.14
C ASP A 87 25.38 -10.73 -19.29
N GLN A 88 25.41 -10.85 -17.96
CA GLN A 88 25.00 -9.82 -17.00
C GLN A 88 26.09 -9.54 -15.96
N LEU A 89 26.40 -8.26 -15.78
CA LEU A 89 27.28 -7.77 -14.72
C LEU A 89 26.45 -7.03 -13.67
N LYS A 90 26.44 -7.54 -12.43
CA LYS A 90 25.79 -6.88 -11.28
C LYS A 90 26.81 -6.13 -10.45
N ILE A 91 26.70 -4.80 -10.39
CA ILE A 91 27.58 -3.93 -9.60
C ILE A 91 26.86 -3.32 -8.40
N GLN A 92 27.63 -2.92 -7.38
CA GLN A 92 27.13 -2.15 -6.25
C GLN A 92 28.01 -0.90 -6.07
N VAL A 93 27.37 0.27 -6.12
CA VAL A 93 28.05 1.56 -6.00
C VAL A 93 27.86 2.06 -4.56
N ALA A 94 28.94 2.55 -3.96
CA ALA A 94 28.94 3.19 -2.64
C ALA A 94 29.09 4.70 -2.78
N ASP A 95 28.61 5.45 -1.79
CA ASP A 95 28.85 6.91 -1.74
C ASP A 95 30.35 7.20 -1.54
N PRO A 96 30.87 8.33 -2.04
CA PRO A 96 32.27 8.70 -1.86
C PRO A 96 32.71 8.65 -0.39
N GLY A 97 33.76 7.88 -0.10
CA GLY A 97 34.29 7.71 1.25
C GLY A 97 33.46 6.81 2.19
N GLN A 98 32.40 6.17 1.68
CA GLN A 98 31.58 5.23 2.43
C GLN A 98 31.75 3.81 1.89
N THR A 99 31.53 2.82 2.74
CA THR A 99 31.43 1.40 2.35
C THR A 99 29.99 0.94 2.14
N SER A 100 29.03 1.78 2.53
CA SER A 100 27.61 1.50 2.39
C SER A 100 27.14 1.76 0.96
N PRO A 101 26.21 0.95 0.43
CA PRO A 101 25.68 1.14 -0.92
C PRO A 101 24.90 2.46 -1.02
N SER A 102 25.17 3.22 -2.08
CA SER A 102 24.56 4.53 -2.32
C SER A 102 23.03 4.42 -2.42
N ARG A 103 22.36 5.46 -1.90
CA ARG A 103 20.93 5.70 -2.09
C ARG A 103 20.65 6.69 -3.21
N ASP A 104 21.69 7.34 -3.74
CA ASP A 104 21.57 8.32 -4.80
C ASP A 104 21.59 7.60 -6.15
N ARG A 105 20.42 7.54 -6.80
CA ARG A 105 20.27 6.89 -8.10
C ARG A 105 21.12 7.55 -9.17
N ASP A 106 21.27 8.87 -9.14
CA ASP A 106 21.99 9.60 -10.20
C ASP A 106 23.50 9.35 -10.07
N ALA A 107 24.01 9.24 -8.84
CA ALA A 107 25.38 8.79 -8.57
C ALA A 107 25.61 7.35 -9.06
N ILE A 108 24.66 6.44 -8.81
CA ILE A 108 24.73 5.05 -9.29
C ILE A 108 24.74 5.00 -10.83
N VAL A 109 23.87 5.78 -11.47
CA VAL A 109 23.80 5.89 -12.94
C VAL A 109 25.12 6.40 -13.50
N ALA A 110 25.71 7.45 -12.94
CA ALA A 110 26.98 8.00 -13.40
C ALA A 110 28.10 6.94 -13.37
N VAL A 111 28.26 6.25 -12.24
CA VAL A 111 29.28 5.19 -12.10
C VAL A 111 29.00 4.01 -13.03
N ALA A 112 27.75 3.59 -13.16
CA ALA A 112 27.39 2.49 -14.04
C ALA A 112 27.63 2.83 -15.52
N SER A 113 27.34 4.06 -15.92
CA SER A 113 27.65 4.58 -17.26
C SER A 113 29.15 4.62 -17.51
N ASP A 114 29.96 5.10 -16.55
CA ASP A 114 31.43 5.12 -16.67
C ASP A 114 31.99 3.70 -16.85
N VAL A 115 31.48 2.73 -16.10
CA VAL A 115 31.85 1.30 -16.24
C VAL A 115 31.44 0.76 -17.60
N GLY A 116 30.21 1.06 -18.06
CA GLY A 116 29.72 0.62 -19.37
C GLY A 116 30.56 1.18 -20.52
N GLU A 117 30.88 2.47 -20.47
CA GLU A 117 31.74 3.13 -21.46
C GLU A 117 33.17 2.57 -21.44
N TRP A 118 33.72 2.31 -20.26
CA TRP A 118 35.04 1.68 -20.12
C TRP A 118 35.06 0.26 -20.70
N LEU A 119 34.05 -0.57 -20.41
CA LEU A 119 33.91 -1.91 -21.00
C LEU A 119 33.81 -1.87 -22.53
N GLN A 120 33.07 -0.89 -23.06
CA GLN A 120 32.93 -0.71 -24.50
C GLN A 120 34.25 -0.26 -25.15
N ARG A 121 34.98 0.68 -24.54
CA ARG A 121 36.24 1.23 -25.08
C ARG A 121 37.40 0.26 -25.00
N GLU A 122 37.60 -0.38 -23.85
CA GLU A 122 38.80 -1.21 -23.60
C GLU A 122 38.62 -2.65 -24.08
N TYR A 123 37.39 -3.20 -24.01
CA TYR A 123 37.13 -4.59 -24.33
C TYR A 123 36.21 -4.78 -25.55
N GLY A 124 35.72 -3.69 -26.15
CA GLY A 124 34.86 -3.76 -27.33
C GLY A 124 33.50 -4.42 -27.08
N LEU A 125 33.06 -4.50 -25.82
CA LEU A 125 31.80 -5.18 -25.46
C LEU A 125 30.58 -4.35 -25.88
N ALA A 126 29.59 -5.03 -26.46
CA ALA A 126 28.30 -4.44 -26.77
C ALA A 126 27.43 -4.40 -25.51
N ILE A 127 27.24 -3.21 -24.94
CA ILE A 127 26.39 -3.02 -23.77
C ILE A 127 24.93 -2.89 -24.23
N ARG A 128 24.13 -3.93 -23.97
CA ARG A 128 22.70 -3.96 -24.35
C ARG A 128 21.89 -2.93 -23.58
N GLU A 129 22.09 -2.85 -22.26
CA GLU A 129 21.30 -2.00 -21.37
C GLU A 129 22.01 -1.85 -20.02
N ILE A 130 21.86 -0.69 -19.38
CA ILE A 130 22.22 -0.44 -17.99
C ILE A 130 20.93 -0.30 -17.18
N GLN A 131 20.67 -1.29 -16.31
CA GLN A 131 19.47 -1.35 -15.48
C GLN A 131 19.77 -0.76 -14.10
N VAL A 132 19.19 0.40 -13.80
CA VAL A 132 19.31 1.05 -12.49
C VAL A 132 17.91 1.30 -11.92
N PRO A 133 17.34 0.34 -11.17
CA PRO A 133 16.05 0.54 -10.50
C PRO A 133 16.15 1.60 -9.39
N GLU A 134 15.02 1.98 -8.82
CA GLU A 134 15.00 2.91 -7.69
C GLU A 134 15.73 2.27 -6.49
N PRO A 135 16.80 2.89 -5.95
CA PRO A 135 17.58 2.29 -4.87
C PRO A 135 16.71 2.02 -3.64
N TYR A 136 16.85 0.82 -3.06
CA TYR A 136 16.12 0.38 -1.86
C TYR A 136 14.58 0.33 -2.01
N ALA A 137 14.06 0.36 -3.24
CA ALA A 137 12.65 0.10 -3.50
C ALA A 137 12.44 -1.36 -3.93
N HIS A 138 11.29 -1.94 -3.54
CA HIS A 138 10.81 -3.21 -4.07
C HIS A 138 10.10 -3.00 -5.44
N PRO A 139 10.05 -3.99 -6.36
CA PRO A 139 9.28 -3.87 -7.60
C PRO A 139 7.83 -3.40 -7.41
N HIS A 140 7.20 -3.84 -6.31
CA HIS A 140 5.84 -3.44 -5.91
C HIS A 140 5.79 -2.33 -4.83
N GLN A 141 6.86 -1.55 -4.64
CA GLN A 141 6.91 -0.50 -3.61
C GLN A 141 5.73 0.48 -3.73
N GLY A 142 5.40 0.93 -4.94
CA GLY A 142 4.27 1.84 -5.16
C GLY A 142 2.91 1.26 -4.75
N GLN A 143 2.71 -0.05 -4.93
CA GLN A 143 1.48 -0.73 -4.46
C GLN A 143 1.44 -0.80 -2.93
N ALA A 144 2.58 -1.12 -2.30
CA ALA A 144 2.72 -1.14 -0.85
C ALA A 144 2.48 0.26 -0.26
N ASP A 145 3.06 1.31 -0.84
CA ASP A 145 2.90 2.70 -0.41
C ASP A 145 1.44 3.18 -0.55
N ALA A 146 0.77 2.82 -1.64
CA ALA A 146 -0.64 3.15 -1.85
C ALA A 146 -1.54 2.46 -0.81
N LEU A 147 -1.31 1.17 -0.56
CA LEU A 147 -2.03 0.41 0.47
C LEU A 147 -1.80 1.00 1.87
N LEU A 148 -0.53 1.26 2.24
CA LEU A 148 -0.17 1.85 3.52
C LEU A 148 -0.77 3.25 3.70
N SER A 149 -0.73 4.07 2.66
CA SER A 149 -1.33 5.41 2.66
C SER A 149 -2.85 5.33 2.86
N ALA A 150 -3.54 4.43 2.16
CA ALA A 150 -4.97 4.23 2.32
C ALA A 150 -5.33 3.77 3.75
N LEU A 151 -4.57 2.84 4.32
CA LEU A 151 -4.73 2.39 5.71
C LEU A 151 -4.48 3.51 6.71
N LEU A 152 -3.44 4.33 6.52
CA LEU A 152 -3.12 5.47 7.39
C LEU A 152 -4.18 6.58 7.32
N ILE A 153 -4.67 6.90 6.12
CA ILE A 153 -5.76 7.85 5.93
C ILE A 153 -7.03 7.33 6.61
N GLY A 154 -7.37 6.05 6.42
CA GLY A 154 -8.49 5.40 7.08
C GLY A 154 -8.35 5.42 8.61
N ALA A 155 -7.17 5.12 9.13
CA ALA A 155 -6.88 5.17 10.56
C ALA A 155 -6.99 6.59 11.12
N ALA A 156 -6.45 7.60 10.43
CA ALA A 156 -6.56 9.00 10.82
C ALA A 156 -8.02 9.47 10.84
N ALA A 157 -8.81 9.09 9.83
CA ALA A 157 -10.24 9.40 9.79
C ALA A 157 -11.00 8.70 10.92
N ALA A 158 -10.74 7.42 11.17
CA ALA A 158 -11.34 6.67 12.28
C ALA A 158 -10.99 7.30 13.64
N LEU A 159 -9.73 7.70 13.85
CA LEU A 159 -9.29 8.42 15.04
C LEU A 159 -10.00 9.76 15.18
N LEU A 160 -10.15 10.54 14.11
CA LEU A 160 -10.86 11.82 14.13
C LEU A 160 -12.34 11.64 14.52
N LEU A 161 -13.02 10.66 13.91
CA LEU A 161 -14.42 10.36 14.21
C LEU A 161 -14.59 9.87 15.66
N SER A 162 -13.70 8.98 16.12
CA SER A 162 -13.66 8.51 17.51
C SER A 162 -13.45 9.67 18.49
N THR A 163 -12.54 10.58 18.15
CA THR A 163 -12.23 11.78 18.93
C THR A 163 -13.44 12.71 19.06
N ILE A 164 -14.19 12.93 17.97
CA ILE A 164 -15.47 13.66 18.00
C ILE A 164 -16.49 12.95 18.89
N LEU A 165 -16.62 11.63 18.76
CA LEU A 165 -17.54 10.83 19.57
C LEU A 165 -17.21 10.96 21.07
N VAL A 166 -15.94 10.81 21.45
CA VAL A 166 -15.47 10.99 22.83
C VAL A 166 -15.79 12.40 23.33
N ALA A 167 -15.49 13.44 22.53
CA ALA A 167 -15.80 14.83 22.90
C ALA A 167 -17.31 15.02 23.19
N THR A 168 -18.17 14.46 22.35
CA THR A 168 -19.63 14.54 22.54
C THR A 168 -20.10 13.77 23.76
N MET A 169 -19.54 12.58 24.00
CA MET A 169 -19.87 11.74 25.16
C MET A 169 -19.47 12.43 26.46
N LEU A 170 -18.23 12.91 26.56
CA LEU A 170 -17.73 13.60 27.75
C LEU A 170 -18.49 14.89 28.03
N ASN A 171 -18.79 15.68 26.99
CA ASN A 171 -19.61 16.88 27.14
C ASN A 171 -21.01 16.56 27.72
N ASN A 172 -21.62 15.45 27.31
CA ASN A 172 -22.90 15.02 27.85
C ASN A 172 -22.78 14.62 29.33
N VAL A 173 -21.77 13.82 29.69
CA VAL A 173 -21.52 13.41 31.08
C VAL A 173 -21.28 14.63 31.97
N PHE A 174 -20.42 15.56 31.55
CA PHE A 174 -20.12 16.77 32.31
C PHE A 174 -21.36 17.66 32.49
N THR A 175 -22.19 17.79 31.45
CA THR A 175 -23.42 18.59 31.52
C THR A 175 -24.42 17.99 32.53
N GLN A 176 -24.56 16.67 32.56
CA GLN A 176 -25.45 15.98 33.51
C GLN A 176 -25.02 16.19 34.97
N GLN A 177 -23.74 16.47 35.21
CA GLN A 177 -23.19 16.66 36.55
C GLN A 177 -23.07 18.12 36.99
N ILE A 178 -23.54 19.08 36.17
CA ILE A 178 -23.55 20.50 36.54
C ILE A 178 -24.22 20.77 37.92
N PRO A 179 -25.36 20.14 38.27
CA PRO A 179 -25.95 20.33 39.61
C PRO A 179 -25.01 19.88 40.75
N GLN A 180 -24.29 18.77 40.56
CA GLN A 180 -23.32 18.26 41.54
C GLN A 180 -22.13 19.23 41.69
N ILE A 181 -21.68 19.82 40.57
CA ILE A 181 -20.65 20.87 40.58
C ILE A 181 -21.12 22.11 41.35
N GLY A 182 -22.39 22.48 41.21
CA GLY A 182 -23.01 23.56 41.99
C GLY A 182 -22.95 23.30 43.49
N ILE A 183 -23.29 22.09 43.93
CA ILE A 183 -23.21 21.67 45.35
C ILE A 183 -21.77 21.71 45.85
N MET A 184 -20.82 21.14 45.10
CA MET A 184 -19.39 21.17 45.48
C MET A 184 -18.87 22.59 45.63
N LYS A 185 -19.23 23.51 44.73
CA LYS A 185 -18.83 24.92 44.80
C LYS A 185 -19.52 25.67 45.94
N ALA A 186 -20.76 25.34 46.27
CA ALA A 186 -21.48 25.93 47.40
C ALA A 186 -20.83 25.59 48.75
N ILE A 187 -20.20 24.41 48.85
CA ILE A 187 -19.44 23.96 50.04
C ILE A 187 -17.98 24.47 49.99
N GLY A 188 -17.59 25.25 48.97
CA GLY A 188 -16.30 25.94 48.90
C GLY A 188 -15.26 25.31 47.96
N ALA A 189 -15.61 24.35 47.10
CA ALA A 189 -14.66 23.79 46.13
C ALA A 189 -14.28 24.81 45.04
N GLY A 190 -12.97 25.01 44.83
CA GLY A 190 -12.45 25.85 43.76
C GLY A 190 -12.56 25.21 42.36
N SER A 191 -12.69 26.03 41.31
CA SER A 191 -12.79 25.58 39.91
C SER A 191 -11.61 24.69 39.47
N GLY A 192 -10.39 24.95 39.96
CA GLY A 192 -9.22 24.12 39.67
C GLY A 192 -9.32 22.71 40.25
N ARG A 193 -9.86 22.56 41.47
CA ARG A 193 -10.07 21.25 42.12
C ARG A 193 -11.10 20.41 41.38
N ILE A 194 -12.18 21.05 40.92
CA ILE A 194 -13.20 20.40 40.08
C ILE A 194 -12.60 20.01 38.72
N GLY A 195 -11.86 20.91 38.08
CA GLY A 195 -11.16 20.62 36.83
C GLY A 195 -10.20 19.43 36.95
N GLY A 196 -9.42 19.37 38.03
CA GLY A 196 -8.52 18.24 38.32
C GLY A 196 -9.26 16.92 38.51
N LEU A 197 -10.40 16.92 39.21
CA LEU A 197 -11.22 15.71 39.40
C LEU A 197 -11.71 15.13 38.07
N TYR A 198 -12.28 15.97 37.20
CA TYR A 198 -12.80 15.53 35.90
C TYR A 198 -11.68 15.23 34.89
N LEU A 199 -10.53 15.90 34.99
CA LEU A 199 -9.35 15.54 34.22
C LEU A 199 -8.85 14.14 34.63
N ALA A 200 -8.77 13.85 35.92
CA ALA A 200 -8.40 12.53 36.44
C ALA A 200 -9.40 11.45 35.98
N MET A 201 -10.70 11.72 36.07
CA MET A 201 -11.74 10.83 35.54
C MET A 201 -11.53 10.55 34.05
N THR A 202 -11.27 11.58 33.26
CA THR A 202 -11.03 11.44 31.80
C THR A 202 -9.78 10.61 31.53
N LEU A 203 -8.68 10.86 32.26
CA LEU A 203 -7.43 10.11 32.15
C LEU A 203 -7.60 8.64 32.51
N VAL A 204 -8.35 8.33 33.57
CA VAL A 204 -8.61 6.94 33.99
C VAL A 204 -9.40 6.21 32.91
N VAL A 205 -10.45 6.84 32.36
CA VAL A 205 -11.24 6.24 31.28
C VAL A 205 -10.41 6.06 30.02
N ALA A 206 -9.62 7.06 29.63
CA ALA A 206 -8.73 6.98 28.48
C ALA A 206 -7.69 5.87 28.64
N ALA A 207 -7.00 5.83 29.78
CA ALA A 207 -5.99 4.81 30.07
C ALA A 207 -6.60 3.39 30.06
N ALA A 208 -7.76 3.20 30.68
CA ALA A 208 -8.45 1.91 30.67
C ALA A 208 -8.86 1.49 29.24
N ALA A 209 -9.44 2.41 28.46
CA ALA A 209 -9.82 2.16 27.08
C ALA A 209 -8.61 1.83 26.20
N THR A 210 -7.51 2.59 26.32
CA THR A 210 -6.27 2.34 25.57
C THR A 210 -5.63 1.02 25.98
N LEU A 211 -5.59 0.69 27.27
CA LEU A 211 -5.03 -0.57 27.77
C LEU A 211 -5.83 -1.79 27.28
N LEU A 212 -7.16 -1.66 27.15
CA LEU A 212 -8.02 -2.70 26.59
C LEU A 212 -7.89 -2.81 25.06
N ALA A 213 -7.78 -1.67 24.37
CA ALA A 213 -7.71 -1.63 22.92
C ALA A 213 -6.36 -2.10 22.37
N LEU A 214 -5.25 -1.80 23.07
CA LEU A 214 -3.89 -2.11 22.63
C LEU A 214 -3.68 -3.60 22.32
N PRO A 215 -3.95 -4.57 23.22
CA PRO A 215 -3.74 -5.99 22.93
C PRO A 215 -4.60 -6.48 21.76
N LEU A 216 -5.83 -5.97 21.64
CA LEU A 216 -6.73 -6.33 20.54
C LEU A 216 -6.23 -5.79 19.20
N ALA A 217 -5.77 -4.52 19.17
CA ALA A 217 -5.19 -3.91 17.98
C ALA A 217 -3.93 -4.67 17.53
N VAL A 218 -3.08 -5.08 18.48
CA VAL A 218 -1.89 -5.89 18.18
C VAL A 218 -2.25 -7.27 17.66
N LEU A 219 -3.26 -7.93 18.23
CA LEU A 219 -3.72 -9.22 17.77
C LEU A 219 -4.22 -9.15 16.32
N ILE A 220 -5.09 -8.17 16.02
CA ILE A 220 -5.62 -7.95 14.67
C ILE A 220 -4.49 -7.63 13.69
N GLY A 221 -3.57 -6.73 14.05
CA GLY A 221 -2.44 -6.37 13.22
C GLY A 221 -1.54 -7.57 12.90
N ARG A 222 -1.23 -8.41 13.89
CA ARG A 222 -0.40 -9.61 13.72
C ARG A 222 -1.10 -10.69 12.91
N ALA A 223 -2.43 -10.81 13.00
CA ALA A 223 -3.21 -11.74 12.19
C ALA A 223 -3.31 -11.28 10.72
N PHE A 224 -3.37 -9.97 10.48
CA PHE A 224 -3.52 -9.39 9.14
C PHE A 224 -2.20 -9.27 8.37
N ALA A 225 -1.09 -8.96 9.06
CA ALA A 225 0.20 -8.69 8.44
C ALA A 225 0.74 -9.82 7.53
N PRO A 226 0.65 -11.12 7.87
CA PRO A 226 1.10 -12.20 7.00
C PRO A 226 0.39 -12.22 5.64
N GLY A 227 -0.90 -11.88 5.59
CA GLY A 227 -1.65 -11.80 4.33
C GLY A 227 -1.11 -10.70 3.41
N VAL A 228 -0.81 -9.53 3.99
CA VAL A 228 -0.21 -8.40 3.25
C VAL A 228 1.21 -8.73 2.79
N PHE A 229 2.04 -9.31 3.67
CA PHE A 229 3.41 -9.68 3.33
C PHE A 229 3.45 -10.79 2.28
N GLY A 230 2.58 -11.81 2.39
CA GLY A 230 2.45 -12.85 1.40
C GLY A 230 2.01 -12.31 0.04
N PHE A 231 1.04 -11.38 0.03
CA PHE A 231 0.66 -10.67 -1.19
C PHE A 231 1.83 -9.89 -1.80
N LEU A 232 2.71 -9.28 -1.00
CA LEU A 232 3.87 -8.55 -1.50
C LEU A 232 5.09 -9.42 -1.79
N GLY A 233 5.07 -10.73 -1.48
CA GLY A 233 6.23 -11.62 -1.61
C GLY A 233 7.31 -11.40 -0.56
N ILE A 234 6.94 -10.83 0.59
CA ILE A 234 7.87 -10.48 1.66
C ILE A 234 7.88 -11.59 2.72
N GLU A 235 9.04 -12.22 2.93
CA GLU A 235 9.25 -13.10 4.09
C GLU A 235 9.70 -12.25 5.28
N ALA A 236 8.74 -11.77 6.07
CA ALA A 236 9.04 -10.96 7.23
C ALA A 236 9.74 -11.77 8.33
N ALA A 237 10.91 -11.33 8.77
CA ALA A 237 11.63 -11.92 9.91
C ALA A 237 10.82 -11.82 11.22
N SER A 238 9.95 -10.81 11.32
CA SER A 238 9.03 -10.62 12.44
C SER A 238 7.81 -9.84 11.99
N VAL A 239 6.64 -10.26 12.50
CA VAL A 239 5.37 -9.52 12.37
C VAL A 239 5.10 -8.62 13.58
N ALA A 240 6.05 -8.47 14.49
CA ALA A 240 5.92 -7.54 15.60
C ALA A 240 6.05 -6.10 15.10
N ALA A 241 5.14 -5.24 15.57
CA ALA A 241 5.27 -3.81 15.33
C ALA A 241 6.54 -3.27 16.01
N ALA A 242 7.10 -2.22 15.46
CA ALA A 242 8.22 -1.54 16.09
C ALA A 242 7.79 -0.97 17.45
N TRP A 243 8.72 -0.96 18.43
CA TRP A 243 8.38 -0.57 19.80
C TRP A 243 7.79 0.84 19.91
N TRP A 244 8.24 1.76 19.04
CA TRP A 244 7.75 3.13 18.98
C TRP A 244 6.29 3.21 18.54
N THR A 245 5.79 2.24 17.77
CA THR A 245 4.38 2.18 17.36
C THR A 245 3.47 2.04 18.59
N TYR A 246 3.87 1.22 19.57
CA TYR A 246 3.12 1.09 20.82
C TYR A 246 3.10 2.40 21.62
N LEU A 247 4.20 3.16 21.61
CA LEU A 247 4.26 4.47 22.26
C LEU A 247 3.37 5.50 21.58
N ILE A 248 3.32 5.52 20.25
CA ILE A 248 2.43 6.42 19.50
C ILE A 248 0.97 6.08 19.83
N VAL A 249 0.58 4.81 19.77
CA VAL A 249 -0.80 4.40 20.09
C VAL A 249 -1.17 4.74 21.54
N LEU A 250 -0.24 4.54 22.48
CA LEU A 250 -0.43 4.91 23.87
C LEU A 250 -0.56 6.43 24.04
N ALA A 251 0.33 7.20 23.43
CA ALA A 251 0.31 8.66 23.47
C ALA A 251 -0.99 9.20 22.87
N ASP A 252 -1.39 8.75 21.69
CA ASP A 252 -2.63 9.17 21.02
C ASP A 252 -3.85 8.80 21.86
N GLY A 253 -3.89 7.59 22.40
CA GLY A 253 -4.98 7.10 23.25
C GLY A 253 -5.16 7.89 24.55
N LEU A 254 -4.09 8.45 25.12
CA LEU A 254 -4.16 9.27 26.33
C LEU A 254 -4.34 10.76 26.03
N VAL A 255 -3.63 11.28 25.04
CA VAL A 255 -3.57 12.72 24.74
C VAL A 255 -4.82 13.20 24.02
N LEU A 256 -5.32 12.47 23.01
CA LEU A 256 -6.45 12.93 22.21
C LEU A 256 -7.75 13.08 23.03
N PRO A 257 -8.18 12.09 23.84
CA PRO A 257 -9.37 12.24 24.67
C PRO A 257 -9.28 13.43 25.64
N VAL A 258 -8.11 13.63 26.25
CA VAL A 258 -7.86 14.73 27.19
C VAL A 258 -7.88 16.07 26.47
N ALA A 259 -7.20 16.18 25.32
CA ALA A 259 -7.19 17.40 24.51
C ALA A 259 -8.60 17.82 24.11
N MET A 260 -9.44 16.86 23.70
CA MET A 260 -10.84 17.13 23.38
C MET A 260 -11.71 17.45 24.59
N ALA A 261 -11.44 16.80 25.72
CA ALA A 261 -12.17 17.06 26.96
C ALA A 261 -11.83 18.43 27.55
N LEU A 262 -10.67 19.02 27.23
CA LEU A 262 -10.18 20.23 27.87
C LEU A 262 -11.15 21.42 27.72
N VAL A 263 -11.71 21.62 26.53
CA VAL A 263 -12.66 22.72 26.28
C VAL A 263 -13.95 22.57 27.11
N PRO A 264 -14.70 21.45 27.04
CA PRO A 264 -15.89 21.26 27.87
C PRO A 264 -15.54 21.20 29.37
N LEU A 265 -14.39 20.62 29.74
CA LEU A 265 -13.89 20.58 31.12
C LEU A 265 -13.68 21.98 31.72
N VAL A 266 -12.98 22.86 31.01
CA VAL A 266 -12.73 24.24 31.47
C VAL A 266 -14.03 25.02 31.57
N ARG A 267 -14.94 24.85 30.61
CA ARG A 267 -16.26 25.50 30.65
C ARG A 267 -17.09 25.04 31.84
N THR A 268 -17.17 23.73 32.07
CA THR A 268 -17.96 23.12 33.15
C THR A 268 -17.36 23.39 34.53
N SER A 269 -16.03 23.31 34.66
CA SER A 269 -15.35 23.63 35.92
C SER A 269 -15.46 25.10 36.31
N ARG A 270 -15.69 26.01 35.36
CA ARG A 270 -15.91 27.45 35.61
C ARG A 270 -17.37 27.83 35.84
N THR A 271 -18.32 26.91 35.77
CA THR A 271 -19.75 27.18 36.04
C THR A 271 -19.94 27.68 37.48
N THR A 272 -20.64 28.80 37.69
CA THR A 272 -20.88 29.37 39.04
C THR A 272 -21.99 28.63 39.77
N VAL A 273 -22.07 28.77 41.10
CA VAL A 273 -23.16 28.19 41.92
C VAL A 273 -24.52 28.63 41.39
N ARG A 274 -24.69 29.94 41.14
CA ARG A 274 -25.92 30.50 40.55
C ARG A 274 -26.25 29.86 39.20
N ALA A 275 -25.27 29.78 38.28
CA ALA A 275 -25.50 29.22 36.95
C ALA A 275 -25.80 27.71 36.98
N ALA A 276 -25.30 26.99 37.99
CA ALA A 276 -25.57 25.57 38.20
C ALA A 276 -26.98 25.34 38.77
N ILE A 277 -27.45 26.20 39.68
CA ILE A 277 -28.82 26.15 40.23
C ILE A 277 -29.84 26.57 39.16
N ASP A 278 -29.54 27.63 38.39
CA ASP A 278 -30.35 28.10 37.26
C ASP A 278 -30.24 27.18 36.02
N HIS A 279 -29.54 26.03 36.12
CA HIS A 279 -29.33 25.10 35.00
C HIS A 279 -30.58 24.26 34.73
N HIS A 280 -31.57 24.85 34.08
CA HIS A 280 -32.79 24.17 33.61
C HIS A 280 -32.76 23.87 32.10
N GLY A 281 -31.58 23.59 31.55
CA GLY A 281 -31.41 23.12 30.16
C GLY A 281 -31.74 24.12 29.03
N GLY A 282 -32.11 25.36 29.35
CA GLY A 282 -32.74 26.31 28.40
C GLY A 282 -32.01 27.62 28.10
N THR A 283 -30.87 27.94 28.73
CA THR A 283 -30.28 29.28 28.64
C THR A 283 -29.12 29.35 27.64
N SER A 284 -29.45 29.52 26.36
CA SER A 284 -28.50 30.05 25.36
C SER A 284 -29.02 31.40 24.87
N LYS A 285 -28.14 32.41 24.84
CA LYS A 285 -28.46 33.76 24.34
C LYS A 285 -29.14 33.66 22.96
N PRO A 286 -30.11 34.54 22.64
CA PRO A 286 -30.81 34.49 21.36
C PRO A 286 -29.81 34.59 20.20
N SER A 287 -29.72 33.54 19.40
CA SER A 287 -28.89 33.48 18.19
C SER A 287 -29.65 34.08 17.00
N ALA A 288 -28.93 34.66 16.02
CA ALA A 288 -29.48 35.12 14.74
C ALA A 288 -30.31 34.04 14.01
N ALA A 289 -30.03 32.76 14.27
CA ALA A 289 -30.76 31.63 13.71
C ALA A 289 -32.21 31.51 14.24
N ALA A 290 -32.57 32.19 15.33
CA ALA A 290 -33.96 32.33 15.78
C ALA A 290 -34.83 33.06 14.75
N GLY A 291 -34.27 33.98 13.95
CA GLY A 291 -34.97 34.71 12.88
C GLY A 291 -35.26 33.87 11.63
N VAL A 292 -34.46 32.83 11.36
CA VAL A 292 -34.69 31.89 10.25
C VAL A 292 -35.81 30.90 10.62
N LEU A 293 -35.80 30.41 11.87
CA LEU A 293 -36.84 29.52 12.39
C LEU A 293 -38.22 30.17 12.48
N THR A 294 -38.30 31.48 12.77
CA THR A 294 -39.58 32.22 12.75
C THR A 294 -40.15 32.44 11.35
N ARG A 295 -39.30 32.39 10.30
CA ARG A 295 -39.76 32.34 8.90
C ARG A 295 -40.25 30.95 8.51
N LEU A 296 -39.54 29.90 8.94
CA LEU A 296 -39.92 28.51 8.68
C LEU A 296 -41.22 28.10 9.39
N SER A 297 -41.48 28.62 10.60
CA SER A 297 -42.71 28.37 11.35
C SER A 297 -43.97 28.96 10.69
N ARG A 298 -43.84 29.76 9.62
CA ARG A 298 -44.98 30.26 8.83
C ARG A 298 -45.51 29.23 7.83
N ILE A 299 -44.78 28.14 7.60
CA ILE A 299 -45.20 27.04 6.73
C ILE A 299 -46.20 26.17 7.50
N ARG A 300 -47.48 26.31 7.17
CA ARG A 300 -48.63 25.73 7.91
C ARG A 300 -48.69 24.19 7.94
N ARG A 301 -47.81 23.50 7.19
CA ARG A 301 -47.76 22.02 7.07
C ARG A 301 -46.71 21.35 7.98
N LEU A 302 -45.88 22.11 8.69
CA LEU A 302 -44.87 21.55 9.59
C LEU A 302 -45.48 21.24 10.97
N ASP A 303 -45.33 20.00 11.43
CA ASP A 303 -45.74 19.57 12.77
C ASP A 303 -45.00 20.37 13.85
N ARG A 304 -45.72 20.73 14.92
CA ARG A 304 -45.18 21.47 16.06
C ARG A 304 -44.06 20.70 16.77
N GLY A 305 -44.13 19.36 16.79
CA GLY A 305 -43.06 18.51 17.32
C GLY A 305 -41.75 18.66 16.54
N LEU A 306 -41.83 18.60 15.21
CA LEU A 306 -40.69 18.83 14.30
C LEU A 306 -40.10 20.23 14.44
N LEU A 307 -40.94 21.26 14.56
CA LEU A 307 -40.47 22.63 14.78
C LEU A 307 -39.74 22.80 16.11
N MET A 308 -40.20 22.13 17.18
CA MET A 308 -39.53 22.15 18.48
C MET A 308 -38.20 21.38 18.45
N ALA A 309 -38.13 20.25 17.75
CA ALA A 309 -36.89 19.52 17.53
C ALA A 309 -35.89 20.36 16.72
N LEU A 310 -36.30 20.96 15.61
CA LEU A 310 -35.46 21.81 14.76
C LEU A 310 -34.96 23.04 15.53
N ARG A 311 -35.83 23.67 16.32
CA ARG A 311 -35.47 24.79 17.19
C ARG A 311 -34.44 24.38 18.24
N ASN A 312 -34.55 23.19 18.80
CA ASN A 312 -33.59 22.67 19.78
C ASN A 312 -32.22 22.43 19.14
N THR A 313 -32.19 21.88 17.92
CA THR A 313 -30.98 21.66 17.12
C THR A 313 -30.22 22.96 16.85
N VAL A 314 -30.93 24.01 16.43
CA VAL A 314 -30.36 25.33 16.13
C VAL A 314 -29.93 26.09 17.40
N ARG A 315 -30.58 25.84 18.53
CA ARG A 315 -30.19 26.43 19.83
C ARG A 315 -28.90 25.86 20.40
N ARG A 316 -28.45 24.68 19.95
CA ARG A 316 -27.22 24.03 20.40
C ARG A 316 -26.28 23.76 19.22
N PRO A 317 -25.79 24.82 18.53
CA PRO A 317 -25.10 24.68 17.25
C PRO A 317 -23.85 23.82 17.32
N ALA A 318 -23.10 23.86 18.42
CA ALA A 318 -21.90 23.04 18.59
C ALA A 318 -22.20 21.53 18.62
N ARG A 319 -23.22 21.11 19.37
CA ARG A 319 -23.61 19.69 19.44
C ARG A 319 -24.16 19.20 18.11
N PHE A 320 -24.99 20.04 17.46
CA PHE A 320 -25.50 19.73 16.14
C PHE A 320 -24.38 19.53 15.12
N LEU A 321 -23.44 20.48 15.03
CA LEU A 321 -22.32 20.38 14.11
C LEU A 321 -21.47 19.13 14.37
N LEU A 322 -21.11 18.85 15.63
CA LEU A 322 -20.35 17.65 15.97
C LEU A 322 -21.07 16.35 15.57
N SER A 323 -22.37 16.23 15.83
CA SER A 323 -23.14 15.04 15.46
C SER A 323 -23.33 14.90 13.95
N VAL A 324 -23.59 16.00 13.24
CA VAL A 324 -23.73 15.98 11.77
C VAL A 324 -22.39 15.68 11.13
N SER A 325 -21.29 16.30 11.55
CA SER A 325 -19.95 16.03 11.04
C SER A 325 -19.52 14.60 11.31
N LEU A 326 -19.85 14.03 12.48
CA LEU A 326 -19.59 12.62 12.79
C LEU A 326 -20.35 11.70 11.83
N LEU A 327 -21.66 11.90 11.66
CA LEU A 327 -22.49 11.05 10.81
C LEU A 327 -22.14 11.19 9.32
N ALA A 328 -21.95 12.43 8.85
CA ALA A 328 -21.53 12.70 7.49
C ALA A 328 -20.12 12.16 7.23
N GLY A 329 -19.18 12.35 8.16
CA GLY A 329 -17.83 11.81 8.07
C GLY A 329 -17.81 10.28 8.02
N ALA A 330 -18.58 9.61 8.87
CA ALA A 330 -18.73 8.17 8.84
C ALA A 330 -19.33 7.68 7.51
N GLY A 331 -20.39 8.35 7.01
CA GLY A 331 -21.00 8.04 5.72
C GLY A 331 -20.04 8.24 4.55
N MET A 332 -19.28 9.34 4.55
CA MET A 332 -18.25 9.61 3.53
C MET A 332 -17.16 8.54 3.54
N MET A 333 -16.67 8.13 4.71
CA MET A 333 -15.67 7.06 4.81
C MET A 333 -16.19 5.71 4.32
N PHE A 334 -17.44 5.38 4.63
CA PHE A 334 -18.07 4.16 4.13
C PHE A 334 -18.18 4.17 2.60
N VAL A 335 -18.68 5.26 2.01
CA VAL A 335 -18.79 5.40 0.56
C VAL A 335 -17.40 5.39 -0.10
N ALA A 336 -16.41 6.09 0.46
CA ALA A 336 -15.06 6.10 -0.07
C ALA A 336 -14.44 4.70 -0.10
N GLY A 337 -14.62 3.90 0.94
CA GLY A 337 -14.16 2.51 0.98
C GLY A 337 -14.85 1.63 -0.07
N MET A 338 -16.17 1.77 -0.24
CA MET A 338 -16.93 1.07 -1.27
C MET A 338 -16.48 1.46 -2.68
N SER A 339 -16.34 2.77 -2.95
CA SER A 339 -15.86 3.27 -4.24
C SER A 339 -14.43 2.84 -4.54
N ALA A 340 -13.55 2.78 -3.53
CA ALA A 340 -12.19 2.27 -3.72
C ALA A 340 -12.20 0.78 -4.12
N ARG A 341 -13.01 -0.03 -3.43
CA ARG A 341 -13.18 -1.45 -3.76
C ARG A 341 -13.74 -1.64 -5.17
N ASP A 342 -14.81 -0.94 -5.51
CA ASP A 342 -15.45 -1.05 -6.82
C ASP A 342 -14.53 -0.52 -7.92
N GLY A 343 -13.74 0.53 -7.65
CA GLY A 343 -12.71 1.04 -8.55
C GLY A 343 -11.62 0.00 -8.84
N THR A 344 -11.11 -0.69 -7.81
CA THR A 344 -10.12 -1.76 -8.02
C THR A 344 -10.68 -2.93 -8.82
N ALA A 345 -11.95 -3.29 -8.61
CA ALA A 345 -12.61 -4.36 -9.37
C ALA A 345 -12.87 -3.93 -10.83
N ALA A 346 -13.27 -2.68 -11.05
CA ALA A 346 -13.50 -2.13 -12.38
C ALA A 346 -12.23 -2.09 -13.22
N VAL A 347 -11.06 -1.74 -12.64
CA VAL A 347 -9.77 -1.77 -13.35
C VAL A 347 -9.41 -3.18 -13.80
N ALA A 348 -9.61 -4.19 -12.94
CA ALA A 348 -9.36 -5.58 -13.30
C ALA A 348 -10.29 -6.05 -14.42
N GLU A 349 -11.58 -5.72 -14.32
CA GLU A 349 -12.57 -6.05 -15.34
C GLU A 349 -12.27 -5.36 -16.68
N GLU A 350 -11.95 -4.06 -16.67
CA GLU A 350 -11.58 -3.30 -17.88
C GLU A 350 -10.32 -3.88 -18.54
N ALA A 351 -9.32 -4.25 -17.75
CA ALA A 351 -8.13 -4.92 -18.25
C ALA A 351 -8.48 -6.26 -18.92
N SER A 352 -9.34 -7.08 -18.32
CA SER A 352 -9.79 -8.34 -18.93
C SER A 352 -10.61 -8.14 -20.21
N GLN A 353 -11.47 -7.12 -20.27
CA GLN A 353 -12.29 -6.83 -21.44
C GLN A 353 -11.49 -6.26 -22.61
N ALA A 354 -10.34 -5.64 -22.33
CA ALA A 354 -9.44 -5.11 -23.34
C ALA A 354 -8.61 -6.21 -24.03
N LEU A 355 -8.42 -7.35 -23.37
CA LEU A 355 -7.69 -8.52 -23.89
C LEU A 355 -8.67 -9.42 -24.66
N ARG A 356 -8.49 -9.56 -25.98
CA ARG A 356 -9.32 -10.44 -26.81
C ARG A 356 -8.54 -11.62 -27.36
N TRP A 357 -7.56 -12.10 -26.59
CA TRP A 357 -6.74 -13.26 -26.92
C TRP A 357 -6.62 -14.18 -25.71
N ASP A 358 -6.49 -15.48 -25.97
CA ASP A 358 -6.42 -16.50 -24.92
C ASP A 358 -4.97 -16.88 -24.55
N VAL A 359 -4.04 -16.82 -25.51
CA VAL A 359 -2.66 -17.28 -25.35
C VAL A 359 -1.70 -16.28 -26.00
N VAL A 360 -0.60 -16.00 -25.30
CA VAL A 360 0.56 -15.26 -25.84
C VAL A 360 1.76 -16.19 -25.86
N VAL A 361 2.45 -16.26 -26.99
CA VAL A 361 3.70 -17.02 -27.13
C VAL A 361 4.80 -16.05 -27.52
N GLN A 362 5.84 -15.96 -26.69
CA GLN A 362 7.03 -15.18 -26.99
C GLN A 362 8.09 -16.09 -27.60
N LEU A 363 8.50 -15.80 -28.84
CA LEU A 363 9.50 -16.57 -29.55
C LEU A 363 10.91 -16.18 -29.12
N GLY A 364 11.82 -17.16 -29.04
CA GLY A 364 13.23 -16.91 -28.74
C GLY A 364 13.96 -16.13 -29.83
N THR A 365 13.50 -16.25 -31.08
CA THR A 365 14.03 -15.52 -32.24
C THR A 365 12.92 -14.79 -32.98
N ALA A 366 13.23 -13.56 -33.42
CA ALA A 366 12.31 -12.75 -34.22
C ALA A 366 12.02 -13.48 -35.55
N THR A 367 10.77 -13.92 -35.71
CA THR A 367 10.33 -14.74 -36.85
C THR A 367 9.21 -14.03 -37.58
N SER A 368 9.17 -14.11 -38.91
CA SER A 368 8.12 -13.48 -39.72
C SER A 368 6.75 -14.09 -39.43
N THR A 369 5.78 -13.23 -39.10
CA THR A 369 4.37 -13.60 -38.92
C THR A 369 3.80 -14.27 -40.17
N GLU A 370 4.18 -13.81 -41.37
CA GLU A 370 3.69 -14.36 -42.64
C GLU A 370 4.08 -15.83 -42.83
N ALA A 371 5.23 -16.24 -42.29
CA ALA A 371 5.69 -17.62 -42.35
C ALA A 371 5.02 -18.51 -41.29
N LEU A 372 4.76 -17.95 -40.10
CA LEU A 372 4.31 -18.73 -38.94
C LEU A 372 2.79 -18.82 -38.83
N ALA A 373 2.05 -17.75 -39.15
CA ALA A 373 0.60 -17.71 -39.02
C ALA A 373 -0.11 -18.86 -39.76
N PRO A 374 0.22 -19.21 -41.03
CA PRO A 374 -0.45 -20.30 -41.74
C PRO A 374 -0.18 -21.69 -41.15
N LEU A 375 0.86 -21.85 -40.33
CA LEU A 375 1.17 -23.10 -39.64
C LEU A 375 0.36 -23.22 -38.34
N ILE A 376 0.26 -22.12 -37.60
CA ILE A 376 -0.49 -22.05 -36.33
C ILE A 376 -1.99 -22.13 -36.59
N GLU A 377 -2.51 -21.48 -37.64
CA GLU A 377 -3.93 -21.54 -38.03
C GLU A 377 -4.41 -22.95 -38.38
N ARG A 378 -3.50 -23.90 -38.65
CA ARG A 378 -3.85 -25.32 -38.87
C ARG A 378 -4.06 -26.10 -37.58
N VAL A 379 -3.65 -25.54 -36.44
CA VAL A 379 -3.83 -26.19 -35.13
C VAL A 379 -5.32 -26.13 -34.77
N PRO A 380 -5.98 -27.28 -34.52
CA PRO A 380 -7.39 -27.28 -34.16
C PRO A 380 -7.67 -26.41 -32.92
N GLY A 381 -8.67 -25.54 -33.02
CA GLY A 381 -9.05 -24.61 -31.95
C GLY A 381 -8.42 -23.22 -32.04
N VAL A 382 -7.48 -22.99 -32.98
CA VAL A 382 -6.98 -21.65 -33.29
C VAL A 382 -7.96 -20.95 -34.23
N ASP A 383 -8.59 -19.87 -33.77
CA ASP A 383 -9.49 -19.04 -34.58
C ASP A 383 -8.71 -17.94 -35.33
N ARG A 384 -7.72 -17.32 -34.68
CA ARG A 384 -6.95 -16.20 -35.24
C ARG A 384 -5.54 -16.14 -34.67
N VAL A 385 -4.60 -15.64 -35.47
CA VAL A 385 -3.20 -15.42 -35.09
C VAL A 385 -2.80 -13.98 -35.45
N GLU A 386 -2.13 -13.29 -34.53
CA GLU A 386 -1.48 -12.01 -34.80
C GLU A 386 -0.04 -12.07 -34.31
N GLY A 387 0.89 -11.56 -35.12
CA GLY A 387 2.30 -11.45 -34.74
C GLY A 387 2.63 -10.02 -34.37
N TRP A 388 3.13 -9.82 -33.16
CA TRP A 388 3.44 -8.52 -32.59
C TRP A 388 4.93 -8.42 -32.32
N THR A 389 5.51 -7.24 -32.53
CA THR A 389 6.92 -6.99 -32.21
C THR A 389 7.00 -6.22 -30.92
N MET A 390 7.65 -6.79 -29.91
CA MET A 390 7.92 -6.13 -28.64
C MET A 390 9.43 -5.98 -28.47
N ALA A 391 9.90 -4.76 -28.29
CA ALA A 391 11.31 -4.45 -28.06
C ALA A 391 11.47 -3.76 -26.71
N SER A 392 12.47 -4.18 -25.93
CA SER A 392 12.90 -3.39 -24.76
C SER A 392 13.48 -2.07 -25.25
N ALA A 393 13.21 -1.00 -24.52
CA ALA A 393 13.68 0.34 -24.77
C ALA A 393 14.27 0.93 -23.49
N GLY A 394 15.30 1.75 -23.66
CA GLY A 394 15.90 2.55 -22.60
C GLY A 394 15.97 4.01 -23.00
N VAL A 395 16.03 4.89 -22.03
CA VAL A 395 16.38 6.29 -22.28
C VAL A 395 17.88 6.33 -22.54
N SER A 396 18.29 6.88 -23.68
CA SER A 396 19.70 7.08 -23.99
C SER A 396 20.32 8.01 -22.95
N GLY A 397 21.24 7.50 -22.14
CA GLY A 397 21.99 8.34 -21.21
C GLY A 397 23.33 8.80 -21.76
N PRO A 398 24.28 9.16 -20.87
CA PRO A 398 25.65 9.46 -21.24
C PRO A 398 26.25 8.35 -22.10
N GLY A 399 27.03 8.71 -23.12
CA GLY A 399 27.65 7.74 -24.04
C GLY A 399 26.69 7.04 -25.01
N ARG A 400 25.40 7.44 -25.06
CA ARG A 400 24.34 6.77 -25.83
C ARG A 400 24.05 5.33 -25.39
N LEU A 401 24.45 4.98 -24.17
CA LEU A 401 24.12 3.68 -23.58
C LEU A 401 22.64 3.68 -23.15
N PRO A 402 21.86 2.63 -23.45
CA PRO A 402 20.47 2.54 -23.03
C PRO A 402 20.39 2.39 -21.51
N LEU A 403 19.67 3.29 -20.83
CA LEU A 403 19.39 3.21 -19.40
C LEU A 403 17.91 2.95 -19.12
N SER A 404 17.65 2.12 -18.14
CA SER A 404 16.30 1.83 -17.67
C SER A 404 16.21 1.75 -16.15
N ARG A 405 14.97 1.61 -15.66
CA ARG A 405 14.65 1.36 -14.25
C ARG A 405 14.24 -0.09 -14.03
N THR A 406 14.62 -0.98 -14.94
CA THR A 406 14.24 -2.39 -14.90
C THR A 406 14.73 -3.01 -13.59
N TYR A 407 13.82 -3.64 -12.87
CA TYR A 407 14.10 -4.38 -11.65
C TYR A 407 14.71 -5.75 -12.00
N PRO A 408 15.32 -6.46 -11.01
CA PRO A 408 15.97 -7.75 -11.27
C PRO A 408 15.08 -8.84 -11.87
N ASP A 409 13.76 -8.68 -11.78
CA ASP A 409 12.76 -9.58 -12.38
C ASP A 409 12.57 -9.38 -13.89
N GLN A 410 13.31 -8.45 -14.50
CA GLN A 410 13.31 -8.17 -15.94
C GLN A 410 11.95 -7.70 -16.50
N GLY A 411 11.00 -7.38 -15.63
CA GLY A 411 9.66 -6.93 -16.01
C GLY A 411 9.36 -5.53 -15.47
N HIS A 412 9.44 -5.35 -14.14
CA HIS A 412 9.04 -4.09 -13.53
C HIS A 412 10.03 -2.97 -13.86
N GLY A 413 9.52 -1.76 -14.09
CA GLY A 413 10.35 -0.58 -14.38
C GLY A 413 11.04 -0.59 -15.75
N GLY A 414 10.89 -1.67 -16.53
CA GLY A 414 11.29 -1.73 -17.92
C GLY A 414 10.37 -0.90 -18.81
N VAL A 415 10.91 -0.38 -19.91
CA VAL A 415 10.13 0.28 -20.94
C VAL A 415 10.16 -0.61 -22.16
N PHE A 416 8.98 -0.88 -22.71
CA PHE A 416 8.85 -1.70 -23.90
C PHE A 416 8.09 -0.92 -24.97
N VAL A 417 8.55 -1.07 -26.21
CA VAL A 417 7.86 -0.58 -27.39
C VAL A 417 7.22 -1.78 -28.07
N THR A 418 5.89 -1.76 -28.11
CA THR A 418 5.11 -2.77 -28.82
C THR A 418 4.62 -2.18 -30.13
N ALA A 419 5.07 -2.74 -31.25
CA ALA A 419 4.53 -2.45 -32.56
C ALA A 419 3.29 -3.32 -32.78
N ILE A 420 2.13 -2.69 -32.74
CA ILE A 420 0.82 -3.33 -32.90
C ILE A 420 0.46 -3.35 -34.40
N PRO A 421 -0.03 -4.49 -34.94
CA PRO A 421 -0.53 -4.55 -36.31
C PRO A 421 -1.64 -3.52 -36.57
N ALA A 422 -1.59 -2.87 -37.73
CA ALA A 422 -2.55 -1.79 -38.08
C ALA A 422 -4.00 -2.29 -38.18
N ASP A 423 -4.18 -3.58 -38.44
CA ASP A 423 -5.45 -4.30 -38.60
C ASP A 423 -5.76 -5.21 -37.40
N THR A 424 -5.11 -4.97 -36.24
CA THR A 424 -5.39 -5.74 -35.03
C THR A 424 -6.87 -5.68 -34.66
N THR A 425 -7.41 -6.84 -34.29
CA THR A 425 -8.74 -6.93 -33.65
C THR A 425 -8.66 -7.51 -32.24
N MET A 426 -7.47 -7.99 -31.86
CA MET A 426 -7.18 -8.58 -30.56
C MET A 426 -7.03 -7.53 -29.46
N GLN A 427 -6.67 -6.29 -29.81
CA GLN A 427 -6.63 -5.17 -28.89
C GLN A 427 -7.34 -3.95 -29.45
N ALA A 428 -8.16 -3.29 -28.63
CA ALA A 428 -8.65 -1.97 -28.97
C ALA A 428 -7.49 -0.97 -28.77
N PRO A 429 -7.04 -0.23 -29.81
CA PRO A 429 -6.01 0.77 -29.63
C PRO A 429 -6.48 1.83 -28.63
N PRO A 430 -5.60 2.32 -27.75
CA PRO A 430 -5.97 3.31 -26.75
C PRO A 430 -6.57 4.53 -27.44
N ARG A 431 -7.78 4.92 -27.03
CA ARG A 431 -8.38 6.18 -27.47
C ARG A 431 -7.57 7.30 -26.84
N TYR A 432 -6.66 7.92 -27.59
CA TYR A 432 -6.04 9.16 -27.16
C TYR A 432 -7.15 10.19 -26.98
N ALA A 433 -7.47 10.53 -25.73
CA ALA A 433 -8.24 11.72 -25.43
C ALA A 433 -7.37 12.90 -25.88
N MET A 434 -7.62 13.38 -27.10
CA MET A 434 -7.13 14.69 -27.50
C MET A 434 -7.66 15.67 -26.47
N ALA A 435 -6.78 16.13 -25.58
CA ALA A 435 -7.06 17.26 -24.72
C ALA A 435 -7.48 18.41 -25.65
N ALA A 436 -8.78 18.70 -25.69
CA ALA A 436 -9.27 19.92 -26.30
C ALA A 436 -8.60 21.06 -25.53
N GLY A 437 -7.72 21.78 -26.23
CA GLY A 437 -6.96 22.90 -25.70
C GLY A 437 -7.82 24.10 -25.32
#